data_AF-A0AAJ1JZL9-F1
#
_entry.id   AF-A0AAJ1JZL9-F1
#
_cell.length_a   1.000
_cell.length_b   1.000
_cell.length_c   1.000
_cell.angle_alpha   90.00
_cell.angle_beta   90.00
_cell.angle_gamma   90.00
#
_symmetry.space_group_name_H-M   'P 1'
#
loop_
_entity.id
_entity.type
_entity.pdbx_description
1 polymer ?
#
loop_
_entity_poly.entity_id
_entity_poly.type
_entity_poly.pdbx_seq_one_letter_code
_entity_poly.pdbx_strand_id
1 'polypeptide(L)'
;MTTRRERRVFTSEFKQQMVNLYQSGKPKSEIIREYDLTPSALTKWIKQADTAGSFKAKDNLTPEEKELIALRKRNKQLEMENDILYPKGT
;
A
#
# COMPACT_ATOMS: atom_id res chain seq x y z
N MET A 1 -13.76 18.05 16.64
CA MET A 1 -13.92 17.67 15.22
C MET A 1 -12.55 17.41 14.63
N THR A 2 -12.24 16.19 14.18
CA THR A 2 -10.96 15.90 13.52
C THR A 2 -11.04 16.34 12.06
N THR A 3 -10.40 17.45 11.71
CA THR A 3 -10.31 17.92 10.33
C THR A 3 -9.47 16.92 9.52
N ARG A 4 -10.05 16.38 8.44
CA ARG A 4 -9.36 15.45 7.54
C ARG A 4 -8.19 16.18 6.87
N ARG A 5 -6.95 15.78 7.18
CA ARG A 5 -5.75 16.28 6.46
C ARG A 5 -5.87 15.95 4.96
N GLU A 6 -5.51 16.90 4.11
CA GLU A 6 -5.45 16.69 2.67
C GLU A 6 -4.46 15.58 2.31
N ARG A 7 -4.78 14.83 1.24
CA ARG A 7 -3.97 13.69 0.82
C ARG A 7 -2.71 14.19 0.12
N ARG A 8 -1.57 14.09 0.81
CA ARG A 8 -0.24 14.37 0.23
C ARG A 8 0.25 13.17 -0.60
N VAL A 9 0.91 13.48 -1.73
CA VAL A 9 1.58 12.49 -2.59
C VAL A 9 3.08 12.74 -2.50
N PHE A 10 3.84 11.68 -2.25
CA PHE A 10 5.30 11.72 -2.16
C PHE A 10 5.91 10.84 -3.25
N THR A 11 7.00 11.32 -3.85
CA THR A 11 7.74 10.58 -4.88
C THR A 11 8.48 9.38 -4.29
N SER A 12 8.90 8.43 -5.13
CA SER A 12 9.70 7.28 -4.70
C SER A 12 11.02 7.70 -4.09
N GLU A 13 11.68 8.68 -4.69
CA GLU A 13 12.99 9.17 -4.30
C GLU A 13 12.92 9.82 -2.92
N PHE A 14 11.89 10.63 -2.68
CA PHE A 14 11.67 11.25 -1.36
C PHE A 14 11.46 10.20 -0.28
N LYS A 15 10.62 9.18 -0.55
CA LYS A 15 10.39 8.09 0.42
C LYS A 15 11.68 7.32 0.71
N GLN A 16 12.49 7.06 -0.32
CA GLN A 16 13.77 6.40 -0.16
C GLN A 16 14.72 7.23 0.71
N GLN A 17 14.80 8.54 0.49
CA GLN A 17 15.60 9.43 1.32
C GLN A 17 15.20 9.35 2.80
N MET A 18 13.89 9.36 3.10
CA MET A 18 13.40 9.26 4.48
C MET A 18 13.75 7.92 5.14
N VAL A 19 13.67 6.83 4.37
CA VAL A 19 14.08 5.50 4.84
C VAL A 19 15.60 5.45 5.07
N ASN A 20 16.39 6.02 4.16
CA ASN A 20 17.85 6.06 4.30
C ASN A 20 18.28 6.85 5.55
N LEU A 21 17.61 7.96 5.86
CA LEU A 21 17.85 8.72 7.10
C LEU A 21 17.56 7.87 8.35
N TYR A 22 16.49 7.08 8.33
CA TYR A 22 16.20 6.17 9.42
C TYR A 22 17.26 5.06 9.53
N GLN A 23 17.66 4.47 8.40
CA GLN A 23 18.69 3.43 8.35
C GLN A 23 20.09 3.95 8.76
N SER A 24 20.37 5.23 8.56
CA SER A 24 21.60 5.89 9.05
C SER A 24 21.57 6.21 10.55
N GLY A 25 20.52 5.77 11.27
CA GLY A 25 20.40 5.89 12.72
C GLY A 25 19.59 7.09 13.22
N LYS A 26 19.01 7.91 12.33
CA LYS A 26 18.18 9.05 12.76
C LYS A 26 16.85 8.54 13.34
N PRO A 27 16.41 9.02 14.52
CA PRO A 27 15.20 8.52 15.16
C PRO A 27 13.95 8.91 14.37
N LYS A 28 12.96 7.99 14.33
CA LYS A 28 11.69 8.20 13.61
C LYS A 28 10.98 9.49 14.01
N SER A 29 10.96 9.80 15.31
CA SER A 29 10.30 10.99 15.86
C SER A 29 10.86 12.30 15.30
N GLU A 30 12.17 12.35 15.06
CA GLU A 30 12.84 13.52 14.52
C GLU A 30 12.54 13.67 13.03
N ILE A 31 12.63 12.59 12.25
CA ILE A 31 12.26 12.57 10.82
C ILE A 31 10.79 12.98 10.64
N ILE A 32 9.89 12.47 11.49
CA ILE A 32 8.46 12.80 11.47
C ILE A 32 8.23 14.29 11.67
N ARG A 33 8.94 14.90 12.63
CA ARG A 33 8.80 16.33 12.95
C ARG A 33 9.40 17.22 11.87
N GLU A 34 10.61 16.91 11.42
CA GLU A 34 11.36 17.74 10.46
C GLU A 34 10.70 17.79 9.09
N TYR A 35 10.13 16.66 8.63
CA TYR A 35 9.53 16.56 7.30
C TYR A 35 7.98 16.63 7.32
N ASP A 36 7.38 16.98 8.46
CA ASP A 36 5.92 16.94 8.72
C ASP A 36 5.28 15.68 8.14
N LEU A 37 5.81 14.52 8.53
CA LEU A 37 5.25 13.23 8.12
C LEU A 37 4.28 12.73 9.18
N THR A 38 3.38 11.83 8.79
CA THR A 38 2.64 11.06 9.79
C THR A 38 3.48 9.86 10.23
N PRO A 39 3.42 9.45 11.51
CA PRO A 39 4.13 8.25 11.98
C PRO A 39 3.80 6.99 11.16
N SER A 40 2.55 6.88 10.73
CA SER A 40 2.05 5.80 9.88
C SER A 40 2.69 5.79 8.48
N ALA A 41 2.94 6.95 7.89
CA ALA A 41 3.55 7.05 6.56
C ALA A 41 5.01 6.55 6.60
N LEU A 42 5.81 7.06 7.54
CA LEU A 42 7.21 6.67 7.66
C LEU A 42 7.34 5.18 7.98
N THR A 43 6.54 4.67 8.93
CA THR A 43 6.55 3.25 9.29
C THR A 43 6.20 2.35 8.10
N LYS A 44 5.22 2.77 7.29
CA LYS A 44 4.86 2.06 6.06
C LYS A 44 6.02 2.04 5.07
N TRP A 45 6.69 3.17 4.84
CA TRP A 45 7.80 3.23 3.88
C TRP A 45 8.99 2.39 4.28
N ILE A 46 9.33 2.37 5.58
CA ILE A 46 10.39 1.49 6.11
C ILE A 46 10.04 0.02 5.80
N LYS A 47 8.83 -0.42 6.15
CA LYS A 47 8.40 -1.80 5.85
C LYS A 47 8.43 -2.11 4.34
N GLN A 48 8.00 -1.17 3.50
CA GLN A 48 8.01 -1.35 2.04
C GLN A 48 9.44 -1.47 1.47
N ALA A 49 10.37 -0.67 1.99
CA ALA A 49 11.78 -0.74 1.62
C ALA A 49 12.41 -2.07 2.06
N ASP A 50 12.13 -2.53 3.28
CA ASP A 50 12.69 -3.78 3.82
C ASP A 50 12.14 -5.04 3.14
N THR A 51 10.91 -4.99 2.60
CA THR A 51 10.25 -6.17 2.01
C THR A 51 10.44 -6.31 0.50
N ALA A 52 10.17 -5.24 -0.26
CA ALA A 52 10.10 -5.32 -1.73
C ALA A 52 11.03 -4.33 -2.44
N GLY A 53 11.71 -3.44 -1.71
CA GLY A 53 12.52 -2.36 -2.30
C GLY A 53 11.71 -1.39 -3.18
N SER A 54 10.38 -1.44 -3.14
CA SER A 54 9.48 -0.60 -3.93
C SER A 54 8.42 0.04 -3.04
N PHE A 55 8.14 1.32 -3.26
CA PHE A 55 7.06 2.03 -2.56
C PHE A 55 5.69 1.86 -3.20
N LYS A 56 5.58 1.10 -4.29
CA LYS A 56 4.31 0.82 -4.97
C LYS A 56 3.56 -0.27 -4.20
N ALA A 57 2.29 -0.02 -3.89
CA ALA A 57 1.49 -0.96 -3.09
C ALA A 57 1.36 -2.35 -3.73
N LYS A 58 1.28 -2.42 -5.07
CA LYS A 58 1.19 -3.70 -5.80
C LYS A 58 2.43 -4.57 -5.66
N ASP A 59 3.60 -3.96 -5.49
CA ASP A 59 4.87 -4.67 -5.41
C ASP A 59 5.12 -5.21 -3.99
N ASN A 60 4.41 -4.66 -3.00
CA ASN A 60 4.48 -5.06 -1.58
C ASN A 60 3.40 -6.08 -1.18
N LEU A 61 2.62 -6.60 -2.13
CA LEU A 61 1.66 -7.66 -1.85
C LEU A 61 2.39 -8.98 -1.62
N THR A 62 2.02 -9.70 -0.57
CA THR A 62 2.54 -11.06 -0.37
C THR A 62 2.03 -11.99 -1.49
N PRO A 63 2.70 -13.14 -1.74
CA PRO A 63 2.22 -14.13 -2.71
C PRO A 63 0.76 -14.53 -2.47
N GLU A 64 0.37 -14.72 -1.20
CA GLU A 64 -0.98 -15.08 -0.78
C GLU A 64 -1.98 -13.96 -1.07
N GLU A 65 -1.60 -12.69 -0.84
CA GLU A 65 -2.45 -11.54 -1.17
C GLU A 65 -2.66 -11.40 -2.68
N LYS A 66 -1.61 -11.67 -3.48
CA LYS A 66 -1.71 -11.67 -4.96
C LYS A 66 -2.64 -12.77 -5.45
N GLU A 67 -2.51 -13.97 -4.90
CA GLU A 67 -3.37 -15.11 -5.22
C GLU A 67 -4.83 -14.82 -4.84
N LEU A 68 -5.07 -14.27 -3.64
CA LEU A 68 -6.41 -13.90 -3.20
C LEU A 68 -7.07 -12.87 -4.14
N ILE A 69 -6.32 -11.87 -4.61
CA ILE A 69 -6.81 -10.89 -5.58
C ILE A 69 -7.15 -11.57 -6.92
N ALA A 70 -6.29 -12.48 -7.39
CA ALA A 70 -6.52 -13.22 -8.63
C ALA A 70 -7.78 -14.11 -8.53
N LEU A 71 -7.93 -14.84 -7.43
CA LEU A 71 -9.08 -15.70 -7.14
C LEU A 71 -10.37 -14.89 -7.07
N ARG A 72 -10.38 -13.75 -6.38
CA ARG A 72 -11.55 -12.86 -6.33
C ARG A 72 -11.95 -12.34 -7.71
N LYS A 73 -10.97 -11.99 -8.54
CA LYS A 73 -11.22 -11.56 -9.92
C LYS A 73 -11.82 -12.71 -10.76
N ARG A 74 -11.29 -13.92 -10.62
CA ARG A 74 -11.78 -15.11 -11.31
C ARG A 74 -13.19 -15.48 -10.86
N ASN A 75 -13.47 -15.49 -9.55
CA ASN A 75 -14.80 -15.75 -9.03
C ASN A 75 -15.81 -14.73 -9.55
N LYS A 76 -15.48 -13.44 -9.54
CA LYS A 76 -16.37 -12.42 -10.11
C LYS A 76 -16.65 -12.66 -11.59
N GLN A 77 -15.65 -13.09 -12.36
CA GLN A 77 -15.84 -13.42 -13.78
C GLN A 77 -16.76 -14.64 -13.96
N LEU A 78 -16.57 -15.67 -13.14
CA LEU A 78 -17.40 -16.87 -13.15
C LEU A 78 -18.84 -16.58 -12.71
N GLU A 79 -19.03 -15.70 -11.71
CA GLU A 79 -20.36 -15.24 -11.29
C GLU A 79 -21.09 -14.55 -12.44
N MET A 80 -20.41 -13.65 -13.16
CA MET A 80 -21.00 -13.00 -14.35
C MET A 80 -21.32 -14.00 -15.47
N GLU A 81 -20.42 -14.96 -15.74
CA GLU A 81 -20.66 -16.01 -16.74
C GLU A 81 -21.84 -16.90 -16.35
N ASN A 82 -21.93 -17.26 -15.07
CA ASN A 82 -23.03 -18.06 -14.53
C ASN A 82 -24.36 -17.29 -14.59
N ASP A 83 -24.38 -16.00 -14.30
CA ASP A 83 -25.58 -15.16 -14.44
C ASP A 83 -26.05 -15.05 -15.91
N ILE A 84 -25.14 -15.11 -16.88
CA ILE A 84 -25.47 -15.13 -18.31
C ILE A 84 -26.02 -16.52 -18.72
N LEU A 85 -25.38 -17.60 -18.26
CA LEU A 85 -25.73 -18.97 -18.65
C LEU A 85 -26.97 -19.52 -17.91
N TYR A 86 -27.17 -19.08 -16.67
CA TYR A 86 -28.23 -19.50 -15.76
C TYR A 86 -28.86 -18.26 -15.13
N PRO A 87 -29.59 -17.44 -15.91
CA PRO A 87 -30.26 -16.28 -15.38
C PRO A 87 -31.23 -16.72 -14.29
N LYS A 88 -31.09 -16.16 -13.09
CA LYS A 88 -31.98 -16.47 -11.97
C LYS A 88 -33.36 -15.86 -12.25
N GLY A 89 -34.22 -16.58 -12.96
CA GLY A 89 -35.55 -16.12 -13.32
C GLY A 89 -36.33 -16.90 -14.37
N THR A 90 -35.91 -18.10 -14.77
CA THR A 90 -36.70 -19.03 -15.63
C THR A 90 -37.06 -20.29 -14.89
#